data_AF-A0A925STJ0-F1
#
_entry.id   AF-A0A925STJ0-F1
#
_cell.length_a   1.000
_cell.length_b   1.000
_cell.length_c   1.000
_cell.angle_alpha   90.00
_cell.angle_beta   90.00
_cell.angle_gamma   90.00
#
_symmetry.space_group_name_H-M   'P 1'
#
loop_
_entity.id
_entity.type
_entity.pdbx_description
1 polymer ?
#
loop_
_entity_poly.entity_id
_entity_poly.type
_entity_poly.pdbx_seq_one_letter_code
_entity_poly.pdbx_strand_id
1 'polypeptide(L)' 'MNNNNPLPETGYVRLSQIVGNSKANPPIPALIPISKSTLWAWVKSGQFPRPLKLGPRVTVWKVSEIRALIEQMPD' A
#
# COMPACT_ATOMS: atom_id res chain seq x y z
N MET A 1 6.91 -18.16 -9.85
CA MET A 1 7.85 -17.18 -9.28
C MET A 1 7.09 -16.40 -8.24
N ASN A 2 7.25 -16.74 -6.96
CA ASN A 2 6.45 -16.20 -5.88
C ASN A 2 7.14 -14.94 -5.36
N ASN A 3 6.68 -13.77 -5.82
CA ASN A 3 7.20 -12.48 -5.39
C ASN A 3 6.63 -12.12 -4.01
N ASN A 4 6.94 -12.93 -2.99
CA ASN A 4 6.61 -12.63 -1.60
C ASN A 4 7.50 -11.48 -1.14
N ASN A 5 7.00 -10.26 -1.22
CA ASN A 5 7.50 -9.17 -0.38
C ASN A 5 6.62 -9.15 0.88
N PRO A 6 6.93 -9.97 1.91
CA PRO A 6 6.06 -10.06 3.07
C PRO A 6 6.00 -8.68 3.72
N LEU A 7 4.79 -8.17 3.86
CA LEU A 7 4.52 -7.06 4.76
C LEU A 7 5.17 -7.37 6.12
N PRO A 8 5.96 -6.46 6.71
CA PRO A 8 6.54 -6.69 8.03
C PRO A 8 5.42 -6.86 9.08
N GLU A 9 5.67 -7.54 10.20
CA GLU A 9 4.63 -7.79 11.20
C GLU A 9 3.94 -6.52 11.70
N THR A 10 4.70 -5.42 11.83
CA THR A 10 4.22 -4.12 12.29
C THR A 10 4.85 -2.98 11.49
N GLY A 11 4.44 -1.74 11.79
CA GLY A 11 5.00 -0.53 11.20
C GLY A 11 4.13 0.07 10.10
N TYR A 12 4.80 0.60 9.07
CA TYR A 12 4.18 1.47 8.09
C TYR A 12 4.62 1.15 6.66
N VAL A 13 3.69 1.24 5.71
CA VAL A 13 3.98 1.16 4.28
C VAL A 13 3.74 2.49 3.57
N ARG A 14 4.49 2.73 2.50
CA ARG A 14 4.34 3.89 1.63
C ARG A 14 3.56 3.55 0.37
N LEU A 15 3.09 4.60 -0.31
CA LEU A 15 2.37 4.50 -1.58
C LEU A 15 3.06 3.58 -2.60
N SER A 16 4.37 3.72 -2.78
CA SER A 16 5.14 2.91 -3.75
C SER A 16 5.23 1.43 -3.40
N GLN A 17 5.03 1.05 -2.14
CA GLN A 17 4.94 -0.36 -1.74
C GLN A 17 3.52 -0.91 -1.98
N ILE A 18 2.49 -0.07 -1.79
CA ILE A 18 1.11 -0.48 -2.04
C ILE A 18 0.87 -0.70 -3.54
N VAL A 19 1.16 0.31 -4.37
CA VAL A 19 0.90 0.25 -5.83
C VAL A 19 2.06 -0.33 -6.65
N GLY A 20 3.18 -0.64 -5.98
CA GLY A 20 4.41 -1.05 -6.64
C GLY A 20 5.19 0.09 -7.30
N ASN A 21 6.42 -0.22 -7.68
CA ASN A 21 7.31 0.65 -8.45
C ASN A 21 8.29 -0.19 -9.27
N SER A 22 7.97 -0.43 -10.53
CA SER A 22 8.83 -1.17 -11.47
C SER A 22 10.12 -0.45 -11.82
N LYS A 23 10.20 0.87 -11.60
CA LYS A 23 11.38 1.70 -11.89
C LYS A 23 12.36 1.78 -10.71
N ALA A 24 12.01 1.24 -9.54
CA ALA A 24 12.93 1.14 -8.42
C ALA A 24 14.01 0.10 -8.68
N ASN A 25 15.14 0.21 -7.99
CA ASN A 25 16.20 -0.80 -8.03
C ASN A 25 16.50 -1.30 -6.60
N PRO A 26 16.10 -2.54 -6.23
CA PRO A 26 15.33 -3.49 -7.05
C PRO A 26 13.86 -3.05 -7.27
N PRO A 27 13.17 -3.58 -8.29
CA PRO A 27 11.75 -3.30 -8.51
C PRO A 27 10.90 -3.65 -7.29
N ILE A 28 9.94 -2.80 -6.97
CA ILE A 28 9.01 -3.02 -5.86
C ILE A 28 7.72 -3.62 -6.44
N PRO A 29 7.37 -4.88 -6.14
CA PRO A 29 6.09 -5.44 -6.53
C PRO A 29 4.94 -4.74 -5.81
N ALA A 30 3.78 -4.66 -6.45
CA ALA A 30 2.58 -4.08 -5.85
C ALA A 30 1.96 -5.07 -4.86
N LEU A 31 1.55 -4.56 -3.68
CA LEU A 31 0.68 -5.31 -2.76
C LEU A 31 -0.75 -5.34 -3.29
N ILE A 32 -1.20 -4.22 -3.87
CA ILE A 32 -2.51 -4.08 -4.49
C ILE A 32 -2.24 -3.46 -5.87
N PRO A 33 -2.40 -4.22 -6.97
CA PRO A 33 -1.95 -3.82 -8.32
C PRO A 33 -2.91 -2.80 -8.97
N ILE A 34 -3.03 -1.63 -8.35
CA ILE A 34 -3.83 -0.50 -8.83
C ILE A 34 -2.95 0.73 -9.09
N SER A 35 -3.48 1.67 -9.86
CA SER A 35 -2.79 2.93 -10.09
C SER A 35 -2.78 3.83 -8.85
N LYS A 36 -1.83 4.78 -8.78
CA LYS A 36 -1.78 5.78 -7.70
C LYS A 36 -3.07 6.61 -7.62
N SER A 37 -3.64 7.00 -8.77
CA SER A 37 -4.88 7.78 -8.81
C SER A 37 -6.07 6.97 -8.29
N THR A 38 -6.16 5.68 -8.63
CA THR A 38 -7.18 4.77 -8.09
C THR A 38 -7.10 4.69 -6.58
N LEU A 39 -5.90 4.52 -6.02
CA LEU A 39 -5.71 4.48 -4.57
C LEU A 39 -6.18 5.77 -3.91
N TRP A 40 -5.82 6.94 -4.45
CA TRP A 40 -6.29 8.23 -3.90
C TRP A 40 -7.81 8.41 -4.02
N ALA A 41 -8.42 7.91 -5.10
CA ALA A 41 -9.87 7.92 -5.25
C ALA A 41 -10.53 7.04 -4.18
N TRP A 42 -9.98 5.85 -3.89
CA TRP A 42 -10.47 4.96 -2.83
C TRP A 42 -10.28 5.56 -1.43
N VAL A 43 -9.17 6.27 -1.18
CA VAL A 43 -8.98 7.03 0.06
C VAL A 43 -10.06 8.10 0.20
N LYS A 44 -10.38 8.83 -0.88
CA LYS A 44 -11.42 9.86 -0.88
C LYS A 44 -12.83 9.30 -0.69
N SER A 45 -13.12 8.13 -1.27
CA SER A 45 -14.41 7.45 -1.15
C SER A 45 -14.58 6.66 0.15
N GLY A 46 -13.52 6.52 0.95
CA GLY A 46 -13.54 5.75 2.20
C GLY A 46 -13.37 4.24 2.02
N GLN A 47 -13.06 3.77 0.81
CA GLN A 47 -12.79 2.35 0.52
C GLN A 47 -11.36 1.92 0.89
N PHE A 48 -10.45 2.88 1.07
CA PHE A 48 -9.07 2.63 1.50
C PHE A 48 -8.79 3.33 2.84
N PRO A 49 -7.96 2.73 3.72
CA PRO A 49 -7.62 3.35 5.00
C PRO A 49 -7.06 4.77 4.85
N ARG A 50 -7.38 5.65 5.80
CA ARG A 50 -6.91 7.05 5.74
C ARG A 50 -5.37 7.11 5.90
N PRO A 51 -4.69 7.94 5.11
CA PRO A 51 -3.25 8.12 5.22
C PRO A 51 -2.85 8.81 6.54
N LEU A 52 -1.72 8.39 7.11
CA LEU A 52 -1.05 9.09 8.20
C LEU A 52 0.12 9.91 7.66
N LYS A 53 0.33 11.11 8.21
CA LYS A 53 1.48 11.96 7.90
C LYS A 53 2.53 11.82 8.99
N LEU A 54 3.74 11.34 8.65
CA LEU A 54 4.89 11.33 9.57
C LEU A 54 5.79 12.56 9.41
N GLY A 55 5.52 13.38 8.39
CA GLY A 55 6.25 14.62 8.12
C GLY A 55 5.76 15.28 6.83
N PRO A 56 6.33 16.43 6.43
CA PRO A 56 5.80 17.27 5.35
C PRO A 56 5.61 16.55 4.01
N ARG A 57 6.43 15.53 3.72
CA ARG A 57 6.38 14.73 2.47
C ARG A 57 6.27 13.23 2.72
N VAL A 58 5.97 12.82 3.95
CA VAL A 58 5.94 11.40 4.32
C VAL A 58 4.51 11.01 4.64
N THR A 59 3.90 10.29 3.69
CA THR A 59 2.57 9.71 3.84
C THR A 59 2.69 8.20 3.93
N VAL A 60 2.04 7.62 4.93
CA VAL A 60 2.12 6.19 5.24
C VAL A 60 0.76 5.62 5.63
N TRP A 61 0.67 4.29 5.59
CA TRP A 61 -0.44 3.51 6.12
C TRP A 61 0.09 2.47 7.09
N LYS A 62 -0.67 2.15 8.14
CA LYS A 62 -0.31 1.07 9.06
C LYS A 62 -0.39 -0.26 8.33
N VAL A 63 0.59 -1.13 8.56
CA VAL A 63 0.59 -2.46 7.95
C VAL A 63 -0.65 -3.27 8.35
N SER A 64 -1.09 -3.15 9.60
CA SER A 64 -2.28 -3.85 10.11
C SER A 64 -3.54 -3.55 9.30
N GLU A 65 -3.76 -2.27 8.96
CA GLU A 65 -4.92 -1.82 8.19
C GLU A 65 -4.86 -2.33 6.75
N ILE A 66 -3.67 -2.35 6.15
CA ILE A 66 -3.49 -2.86 4.78
C ILE A 66 -3.70 -4.36 4.73
N ARG A 67 -3.22 -5.12 5.72
CA ARG A 67 -3.49 -6.56 5.81
C ARG A 67 -4.97 -6.85 5.97
N ALA A 68 -5.64 -6.18 6.91
CA ALA A 68 -7.08 -6.35 7.13
C ALA A 68 -7.88 -6.01 5.86
N LEU A 69 -7.47 -5.00 5.10
CA LEU A 69 -8.09 -4.67 3.81
C LEU A 69 -7.93 -5.80 2.79
N ILE A 70 -6.71 -6.35 2.64
CA ILE A 70 -6.44 -7.43 1.68
C ILE A 70 -7.23 -8.69 2.04
N GLU A 71 -7.34 -9.02 3.33
CA GLU A 71 -8.12 -10.17 3.82
C GLU A 71 -9.63 -10.03 3.59
N GLN A 72 -10.14 -8.80 3.49
CA GLN A 72 -11.54 -8.51 3.17
C GLN A 72 -11.83 -8.48 1.66
N MET A 73 -10.79 -8.42 0.82
CA MET A 73 -10.98 -8.44 -0.63
C MET A 73 -11.30 -9.87 -1.08
N PRO A 74 -12.30 -10.05 -1.96
CA PRO A 74 -12.54 -11.35 -2.57
C PRO A 74 -11.37 -11.75 -3.48
N ASP A 75 -11.11 -13.06 -3.54
CA ASP A 75 -10.07 -13.69 -4.38
C ASP A 75 -10.27 -13.46 -5.89
#